data_AF-A0A0G1RM86-F1
#
_entry.id   AF-A0A0G1RM86-F1
#
_cell.length_a   1.000
_cell.length_b   1.000
_cell.length_c   1.000
_cell.angle_alpha   90.00
_cell.angle_beta   90.00
_cell.angle_gamma   90.00
#
_symmetry.space_group_name_H-M   'P 1'
#
loop_
_entity.id
_entity.type
_entity.pdbx_description
1 polymer ?
#
loop_
_entity_poly.entity_id
_entity_poly.type
_entity_poly.pdbx_seq_one_letter_code
_entity_poly.pdbx_strand_id
1 'polypeptide(L)'
;MLKTTGVDTGSRRPSPEALMRRIIQGKNLYNINTAVDAYNLAVLETNIGLGGFDLAKVSQPVVLRFSRSGEEMHLLGDEEKTKTKDGELVYADTDKLLTLDLNYRDIDATKITEKTKDVILFADGGPDISPDDVVSALKKGASYIQKFCGGQVGEIILVQ
;
A
#
# COMPACT_ATOMS: atom_id res chain seq x y z
N MET A 1 -15.30 -10.02 0.61
CA MET A 1 -14.81 -9.53 -0.70
C MET A 1 -13.60 -10.31 -1.20
N LEU A 2 -12.46 -10.37 -0.49
CA LEU A 2 -11.32 -11.18 -0.95
C LEU A 2 -11.56 -12.70 -0.88
N LYS A 3 -12.35 -13.20 0.09
CA LYS A 3 -12.69 -14.64 0.16
C LYS A 3 -13.45 -15.16 -1.07
N THR A 4 -14.20 -14.29 -1.75
CA THR A 4 -14.98 -14.64 -2.94
C THR A 4 -14.15 -14.64 -4.22
N THR A 5 -12.92 -14.11 -4.20
CA THR A 5 -12.00 -14.11 -5.35
C THR A 5 -11.06 -15.32 -5.37
N GLY A 6 -11.23 -16.28 -4.45
CA GLY A 6 -10.32 -17.43 -4.32
C GLY A 6 -8.92 -17.06 -3.79
N VAL A 7 -8.75 -15.83 -3.32
CA VAL A 7 -7.54 -15.35 -2.67
C VAL A 7 -7.41 -15.98 -1.28
N ASP A 8 -6.25 -16.61 -1.02
CA ASP A 8 -5.93 -17.13 0.30
C ASP A 8 -5.59 -15.98 1.26
N THR A 9 -6.61 -15.48 1.94
CA THR A 9 -6.47 -14.43 2.96
C THR A 9 -5.76 -14.91 4.22
N GLY A 10 -5.52 -16.22 4.39
CA GLY A 10 -4.82 -16.78 5.54
C GLY A 10 -3.29 -16.69 5.42
N SER A 11 -2.76 -16.73 4.20
CA SER A 11 -1.32 -16.56 3.94
C SER A 11 -0.94 -15.13 3.58
N ARG A 12 -1.88 -14.32 3.05
CA ARG A 12 -1.67 -12.90 2.74
C ARG A 12 -1.88 -12.05 3.99
N ARG A 13 -0.76 -11.73 4.64
CA ARG A 13 -0.76 -10.90 5.85
C ARG A 13 -0.72 -9.42 5.50
N PRO A 14 -1.61 -8.59 6.06
CA PRO A 14 -1.55 -7.15 5.85
C PRO A 14 -0.30 -6.56 6.54
N SER A 15 0.12 -5.38 6.10
CA SER A 15 1.34 -4.73 6.59
C SER A 15 1.39 -4.53 8.12
N PRO A 16 0.30 -4.20 8.86
CA PRO A 16 0.35 -4.12 10.32
C PRO A 16 0.77 -5.42 10.99
N GLU A 17 0.20 -6.56 10.58
CA GLU A 17 0.52 -7.87 11.15
C GLU A 17 1.98 -8.24 10.88
N ALA A 18 2.46 -8.00 9.65
CA ALA A 18 3.83 -8.27 9.27
C ALA A 18 4.84 -7.47 10.11
N LEU A 19 4.59 -6.18 10.33
CA LEU A 19 5.44 -5.30 11.14
C LEU A 19 5.39 -5.68 12.63
N MET A 20 4.19 -5.91 13.19
CA MET A 20 3.99 -6.29 14.59
C MET A 20 4.70 -7.61 14.92
N ARG A 21 4.62 -8.60 14.02
CA ARG A 21 5.27 -9.89 14.21
C ARG A 21 6.79 -9.77 14.26
N ARG A 22 7.41 -8.84 13.52
CA ARG A 22 8.86 -8.60 13.62
C ARG A 22 9.23 -8.14 15.02
N ILE A 23 8.48 -7.19 15.57
CA ILE A 23 8.68 -6.68 16.94
C ILE A 23 8.55 -7.82 17.95
N ILE A 24 7.47 -8.62 17.87
CA ILE A 24 7.24 -9.77 18.78
C ILE A 24 8.37 -10.80 18.69
N GLN A 25 8.95 -11.00 17.50
CA GLN A 25 10.08 -11.91 17.28
C GLN A 25 11.43 -11.34 17.73
N GLY A 26 11.46 -10.17 18.37
CA GLY A 26 12.71 -9.48 18.75
C GLY A 26 13.52 -9.00 17.55
N LYS A 27 12.90 -8.91 16.36
CA LYS A 27 13.53 -8.36 15.16
C LYS A 27 13.27 -6.86 15.12
N ASN A 28 14.28 -6.11 14.68
CA ASN A 28 14.07 -4.70 14.35
C ASN A 28 13.06 -4.56 13.20
N LEU A 29 12.35 -3.43 13.19
CA LEU A 29 11.59 -2.99 12.04
C LEU A 29 12.51 -2.84 10.83
N TYR A 30 11.91 -2.83 9.63
CA TYR A 30 12.67 -2.46 8.45
C TYR A 30 13.17 -1.02 8.59
N ASN A 31 14.34 -0.75 8.02
CA ASN A 31 14.85 0.60 7.81
C ASN A 31 15.00 0.78 6.30
N ILE A 32 13.96 1.32 5.67
CA ILE A 32 13.85 1.38 4.20
C ILE A 32 14.30 2.76 3.72
N ASN A 33 13.55 3.78 4.12
CA ASN A 33 13.89 5.19 3.98
C ASN A 33 12.94 5.99 4.90
N THR A 34 13.25 7.26 5.15
CA THR A 34 12.50 8.09 6.11
C THR A 34 11.00 8.17 5.80
N ALA A 35 10.61 8.31 4.53
CA ALA A 35 9.19 8.42 4.15
C ALA A 35 8.45 7.10 4.37
N VAL A 36 9.06 5.97 3.99
CA VAL A 36 8.49 4.64 4.16
C VAL A 36 8.39 4.26 5.63
N ASP A 37 9.45 4.49 6.40
CA ASP A 37 9.47 4.20 7.83
C ASP A 37 8.47 5.10 8.58
N ALA A 38 8.27 6.35 8.14
CA ALA A 38 7.30 7.27 8.72
C ALA A 38 5.85 6.78 8.60
N TYR A 39 5.40 6.36 7.40
CA TYR A 39 4.04 5.83 7.30
C TYR A 39 3.91 4.45 7.95
N ASN A 40 4.96 3.62 7.95
CA ASN A 40 4.95 2.33 8.66
C ASN A 40 4.78 2.49 10.18
N LEU A 41 5.27 3.59 10.76
CA LEU A 41 4.97 3.93 12.16
C LEU A 41 3.47 4.19 12.35
N ALA A 42 2.83 4.90 11.43
CA ALA A 42 1.37 5.11 11.49
C ALA A 42 0.60 3.79 11.34
N VAL A 43 1.05 2.89 10.45
CA VAL A 43 0.48 1.53 10.28
C VAL A 43 0.52 0.75 11.59
N LEU A 44 1.66 0.77 12.30
CA LEU A 44 1.81 0.10 13.60
C LEU A 44 0.90 0.66 14.68
N GLU A 45 0.70 1.98 14.71
CA GLU A 45 -0.10 2.65 15.74
C GLU A 45 -1.61 2.59 15.49
N THR A 46 -2.02 2.46 14.22
CA THR A 46 -3.43 2.50 13.82
C THR A 46 -3.99 1.13 13.46
N ASN A 47 -3.11 0.16 13.21
CA ASN A 47 -3.45 -1.16 12.68
C ASN A 47 -4.16 -1.12 11.30
N ILE A 48 -4.03 -0.02 10.57
CA ILE A 48 -4.54 0.14 9.21
C ILE A 48 -3.37 0.10 8.23
N GLY A 49 -3.48 -0.76 7.20
CA GLY A 49 -2.47 -0.86 6.15
C GLY A 49 -2.42 0.41 5.31
N LEU A 50 -1.19 0.93 5.10
CA LEU A 50 -0.91 2.03 4.20
C LEU A 50 0.07 1.56 3.13
N GLY A 51 -0.23 1.87 1.86
CA GLY A 51 0.68 1.70 0.73
C GLY A 51 1.17 3.06 0.24
N GLY A 52 2.47 3.20 -0.03
CA GLY A 52 3.07 4.47 -0.45
C GLY A 52 3.76 4.37 -1.81
N PHE A 53 3.44 5.30 -2.71
CA PHE A 53 3.91 5.29 -4.09
C PHE A 53 4.53 6.63 -4.49
N ASP A 54 5.53 6.59 -5.36
CA ASP A 54 6.07 7.76 -6.03
C ASP A 54 5.05 8.31 -7.02
N LEU A 55 4.46 9.46 -6.70
CA LEU A 55 3.37 10.05 -7.48
C LEU A 55 3.82 10.40 -8.91
N ALA A 56 5.09 10.74 -9.12
CA ALA A 56 5.62 11.03 -10.45
C ALA A 56 5.63 9.79 -11.38
N LYS A 57 5.39 8.60 -10.83
CA LYS A 57 5.38 7.33 -11.56
C LYS A 57 3.99 6.69 -11.63
N VAL A 58 2.96 7.34 -11.08
CA VAL A 58 1.57 6.87 -11.08
C VAL A 58 0.76 7.69 -12.08
N SER A 59 0.09 7.01 -13.00
CA SER A 59 -0.69 7.64 -14.07
C SER A 59 -2.19 7.64 -13.74
N GLN A 60 -2.76 8.81 -13.48
CA GLN A 60 -4.14 8.93 -13.01
C GLN A 60 -5.18 8.79 -14.16
N PRO A 61 -6.40 8.30 -13.87
CA PRO A 61 -6.91 7.88 -12.56
C PRO A 61 -6.42 6.47 -12.16
N VAL A 62 -6.30 6.26 -10.84
CA VAL A 62 -6.11 4.93 -10.26
C VAL A 62 -7.48 4.33 -9.98
N VAL A 63 -7.69 3.08 -10.37
CA VAL A 63 -8.94 2.35 -10.19
C VAL A 63 -8.70 1.05 -9.41
N LEU A 64 -9.66 0.70 -8.56
CA LEU A 64 -9.73 -0.62 -7.94
C LEU A 64 -10.61 -1.52 -8.83
N ARG A 65 -10.07 -2.62 -9.32
CA ARG A 65 -10.79 -3.55 -10.19
C ARG A 65 -10.29 -4.97 -10.02
N PHE A 66 -11.00 -5.92 -10.63
CA PHE A 66 -10.47 -7.26 -10.81
C PHE A 66 -9.44 -7.30 -11.95
N SER A 67 -8.43 -8.14 -11.78
CA SER A 67 -7.44 -8.45 -12.80
C SER A 67 -8.07 -9.12 -14.01
N ARG A 68 -7.48 -8.88 -15.17
CA ARG A 68 -7.82 -9.54 -16.44
C ARG A 68 -6.88 -10.73 -16.63
N SER A 69 -7.35 -11.71 -17.39
CA SER A 69 -6.52 -12.90 -17.65
C SER A 69 -5.23 -12.54 -18.36
N GLY A 70 -4.13 -13.07 -17.85
CA GLY A 70 -2.79 -12.83 -18.39
C GLY A 70 -2.14 -11.50 -17.99
N GLU A 71 -2.73 -10.73 -17.06
CA GLU A 71 -2.03 -9.57 -16.51
C GLU A 71 -0.81 -10.00 -15.68
N GLU A 72 0.25 -9.20 -15.77
CA GLU A 72 1.51 -9.42 -15.08
C GLU A 72 1.99 -8.13 -14.45
N MET A 73 2.71 -8.25 -13.33
CA MET A 73 3.32 -7.12 -12.65
C MET A 73 4.65 -7.51 -12.04
N HIS A 74 5.59 -6.56 -12.03
CA HIS A 74 6.88 -6.74 -11.38
C HIS A 74 6.77 -6.28 -9.93
N LEU A 75 6.52 -7.23 -9.03
CA LEU A 75 6.35 -6.94 -7.60
C LEU A 75 7.67 -6.51 -6.97
N LEU A 76 7.58 -5.67 -5.94
CA LEU A 76 8.73 -5.22 -5.18
C LEU A 76 9.49 -6.41 -4.58
N GLY A 77 10.78 -6.50 -4.92
CA GLY A 77 11.69 -7.54 -4.46
C GLY A 77 11.68 -8.84 -5.26
N ASP A 78 10.82 -8.99 -6.27
CA ASP A 78 10.84 -10.15 -7.16
C ASP A 78 11.88 -9.94 -8.27
N GLU A 79 12.53 -11.02 -8.73
CA GLU A 79 13.43 -10.97 -9.89
C GLU A 79 12.65 -11.00 -11.21
N GLU A 80 11.58 -11.78 -11.24
CA GLU A 80 10.73 -12.02 -12.41
C GLU A 80 9.33 -11.42 -12.22
N LYS A 81 8.61 -11.26 -13.33
CA LYS A 81 7.21 -10.81 -13.28
C LYS A 81 6.31 -11.87 -12.63
N THR A 82 5.38 -11.41 -11.80
CA THR A 82 4.32 -12.22 -11.23
C THR A 82 3.06 -12.09 -12.08
N LYS A 83 2.48 -13.23 -12.48
CA LYS A 83 1.15 -13.29 -13.10
C LYS A 83 0.08 -13.11 -12.04
N THR A 84 -0.88 -12.23 -12.30
CA THR A 84 -2.08 -12.13 -11.44
C THR A 84 -2.92 -13.38 -11.60
N LYS A 85 -3.61 -13.79 -10.54
CA LYS A 85 -4.68 -14.80 -10.67
C LYS A 85 -5.89 -14.15 -11.35
N ASP A 86 -6.65 -14.93 -12.10
CA ASP A 86 -7.89 -14.45 -12.71
C ASP A 86 -8.89 -14.02 -11.61
N GLY A 87 -9.39 -12.78 -11.69
CA GLY A 87 -10.33 -12.24 -10.71
C GLY A 87 -9.68 -11.75 -9.40
N GLU A 88 -8.37 -11.57 -9.37
CA GLU A 88 -7.63 -11.00 -8.24
C GLU A 88 -7.89 -9.50 -8.13
N LEU A 89 -7.98 -8.97 -6.91
CA LEU A 89 -8.25 -7.55 -6.72
C LEU A 89 -6.95 -6.75 -6.90
N VAL A 90 -6.99 -5.73 -7.75
CA VAL A 90 -5.80 -4.94 -8.10
C VAL A 90 -6.12 -3.45 -8.12
N TYR A 91 -5.15 -2.66 -7.71
CA TYR A 91 -5.07 -1.25 -8.06
C TYR A 91 -4.40 -1.14 -9.42
N ALA A 92 -5.03 -0.43 -10.35
CA ALA A 92 -4.49 -0.18 -11.68
C ALA A 92 -4.54 1.31 -11.99
N ASP A 93 -3.44 1.84 -12.49
CA ASP A 93 -3.38 3.16 -13.09
C ASP A 93 -3.67 3.04 -14.60
N THR A 94 -3.57 4.11 -15.39
CA THR A 94 -3.86 4.04 -16.83
C THR A 94 -2.91 3.16 -17.64
N ASP A 95 -1.73 2.87 -17.08
CA ASP A 95 -0.60 2.26 -17.79
C ASP A 95 -0.29 0.84 -17.27
N LYS A 96 -0.51 0.58 -15.97
CA LYS A 96 -0.04 -0.62 -15.27
C LYS A 96 -0.81 -0.94 -13.99
N LEU A 97 -0.62 -2.16 -13.51
CA LEU A 97 -1.00 -2.56 -12.15
C LEU A 97 -0.04 -1.95 -11.13
N LEU A 98 -0.56 -1.53 -9.97
CA LEU A 98 0.19 -0.87 -8.90
C LEU A 98 0.40 -1.76 -7.68
N THR A 99 -0.67 -2.42 -7.20
CA THR A 99 -0.61 -3.27 -6.01
C THR A 99 -1.72 -4.32 -6.02
N LEU A 100 -1.45 -5.45 -5.38
CA LEU A 100 -2.37 -6.56 -5.19
C LEU A 100 -3.16 -6.42 -3.88
N ASP A 101 -4.41 -6.86 -3.88
CA ASP A 101 -5.24 -7.15 -2.72
C ASP A 101 -5.15 -6.14 -1.56
N LEU A 102 -5.57 -4.91 -1.79
CA LEU A 102 -5.65 -3.90 -0.72
C LEU A 102 -4.27 -3.64 -0.07
N ASN A 103 -3.34 -3.09 -0.87
CA ASN A 103 -1.96 -2.78 -0.48
C ASN A 103 -1.18 -3.99 0.11
N TYR A 104 -1.43 -5.20 -0.38
CA TYR A 104 -0.70 -6.39 0.07
C TYR A 104 0.71 -6.49 -0.55
N ARG A 105 0.83 -6.29 -1.86
CA ARG A 105 2.12 -6.30 -2.56
C ARG A 105 2.16 -5.28 -3.68
N ASP A 106 3.02 -4.28 -3.50
CA ASP A 106 3.25 -3.19 -4.44
C ASP A 106 4.23 -3.58 -5.54
N ILE A 107 4.18 -2.90 -6.68
CA ILE A 107 5.17 -3.03 -7.75
C ILE A 107 6.47 -2.28 -7.43
N ASP A 108 7.57 -2.75 -8.02
CA ASP A 108 8.86 -2.07 -7.90
C ASP A 108 8.87 -0.70 -8.61
N ALA A 109 8.18 -0.59 -9.74
CA ALA A 109 8.29 0.57 -10.63
C ALA A 109 7.85 1.88 -9.95
N THR A 110 6.87 1.84 -9.05
CA THR A 110 6.32 3.02 -8.35
C THR A 110 6.83 3.15 -6.91
N LYS A 111 7.87 2.41 -6.52
CA LYS A 111 8.41 2.49 -5.16
C LYS A 111 8.96 3.88 -4.84
N ILE A 112 8.79 4.28 -3.58
CA ILE A 112 9.42 5.48 -3.02
C ILE A 112 10.93 5.27 -2.97
N THR A 113 11.67 6.28 -3.42
CA THR A 113 13.14 6.33 -3.35
C THR A 113 13.57 7.67 -2.76
N GLU A 114 14.85 7.84 -2.46
CA GLU A 114 15.41 9.14 -2.02
C GLU A 114 15.25 10.27 -3.07
N LYS A 115 14.94 9.92 -4.33
CA LYS A 115 14.69 10.88 -5.40
C LYS A 115 13.22 11.33 -5.47
N THR A 116 12.31 10.59 -4.85
CA THR A 116 10.87 10.87 -4.86
C THR A 116 10.61 12.24 -4.23
N LYS A 117 9.75 13.03 -4.88
CA LYS A 117 9.38 14.39 -4.44
C LYS A 117 7.96 14.46 -3.91
N ASP A 118 7.07 13.73 -4.56
CA ASP A 118 5.66 13.67 -4.21
C ASP A 118 5.28 12.22 -3.95
N VAL A 119 4.62 11.98 -2.82
CA VAL A 119 4.17 10.65 -2.39
C VAL A 119 2.65 10.63 -2.38
N ILE A 120 2.06 9.59 -2.95
CA ILE A 120 0.65 9.26 -2.77
C ILE A 120 0.52 8.08 -1.83
N LEU A 121 -0.35 8.21 -0.83
CA LEU A 121 -0.67 7.15 0.12
C LEU A 121 -2.04 6.57 -0.19
N PHE A 122 -2.15 5.25 -0.17
CA PHE A 122 -3.41 4.51 -0.20
C PHE A 122 -3.66 3.89 1.17
N ALA A 123 -4.92 3.88 1.59
CA ALA A 123 -5.37 3.23 2.82
C ALA A 123 -6.64 2.44 2.49
N ASP A 124 -6.70 1.19 2.91
CA ASP A 124 -7.84 0.32 2.66
C ASP A 124 -8.76 0.20 3.88
N GLY A 125 -10.05 0.24 3.62
CA GLY A 125 -11.08 -0.16 4.58
C GLY A 125 -11.43 -1.64 4.52
N GLY A 126 -12.35 -2.05 5.38
CA GLY A 126 -12.88 -3.40 5.42
C GLY A 126 -14.20 -3.44 6.19
N PRO A 127 -14.90 -4.59 6.24
CA PRO A 127 -16.22 -4.69 6.88
C PRO A 127 -16.28 -4.19 8.33
N ASP A 128 -15.16 -4.27 9.05
CA ASP A 128 -15.05 -3.89 10.47
C ASP A 128 -14.18 -2.63 10.69
N ILE A 129 -13.88 -1.88 9.63
CA ILE A 129 -13.06 -0.67 9.67
C ILE A 129 -13.92 0.51 9.22
N SER A 130 -14.11 1.50 10.08
CA SER A 130 -14.91 2.67 9.72
C SER A 130 -14.17 3.55 8.71
N PRO A 131 -14.88 4.29 7.83
CA PRO A 131 -14.24 5.29 6.97
C PRO A 131 -13.41 6.32 7.75
N ASP A 132 -13.84 6.68 8.96
CA ASP A 132 -13.12 7.61 9.82
C ASP A 132 -11.78 7.04 10.29
N ASP A 133 -11.72 5.73 10.59
CA ASP A 133 -10.46 5.06 10.94
C ASP A 133 -9.48 5.06 9.76
N VAL A 134 -9.97 4.77 8.55
CA VAL A 134 -9.16 4.81 7.32
C VAL A 134 -8.60 6.21 7.09
N VAL A 135 -9.46 7.24 7.17
CA VAL A 135 -9.05 8.65 6.99
C VAL A 135 -8.08 9.09 8.09
N SER A 136 -8.32 8.68 9.34
CA SER A 136 -7.44 8.99 10.48
C SER A 136 -6.06 8.38 10.29
N ALA A 137 -5.99 7.11 9.87
CA ALA A 137 -4.72 6.44 9.58
C ALA A 137 -3.96 7.10 8.43
N LEU A 138 -4.65 7.44 7.34
CA LEU A 138 -4.07 8.14 6.20
C LEU A 138 -3.51 9.52 6.59
N LYS A 139 -4.28 10.31 7.35
CA LYS A 139 -3.84 11.60 7.91
C LYS A 139 -2.60 11.44 8.78
N LYS A 140 -2.59 10.41 9.63
CA LYS A 140 -1.47 10.13 10.52
C LYS A 140 -0.21 9.79 9.72
N GLY A 141 -0.30 8.89 8.75
CA GLY A 141 0.80 8.56 7.83
C GLY A 141 1.34 9.79 7.11
N ALA A 142 0.45 10.60 6.52
CA ALA A 142 0.84 11.84 5.85
C ALA A 142 1.52 12.84 6.79
N SER A 143 0.99 13.01 8.02
CA SER A 143 1.59 13.89 9.03
C SER A 143 2.96 13.43 9.51
N TYR A 144 3.21 12.12 9.59
CA TYR A 144 4.53 11.58 9.92
C TYR A 144 5.52 11.81 8.79
N ILE A 145 5.12 11.57 7.53
CA ILE A 145 5.94 11.95 6.38
C ILE A 145 6.26 13.45 6.44
N GLN A 146 5.25 14.31 6.66
CA GLN A 146 5.46 15.75 6.77
C GLN A 146 6.43 16.12 7.91
N LYS A 147 6.28 15.50 9.07
CA LYS A 147 7.12 15.76 10.25
C LYS A 147 8.59 15.40 9.99
N PHE A 148 8.86 14.28 9.32
CA PHE A 148 10.21 13.75 9.17
C PHE A 148 10.88 14.11 7.83
N CYS A 149 10.09 14.36 6.78
CA CYS A 149 10.57 14.67 5.43
C CYS A 149 10.24 16.12 4.99
N GLY A 150 9.35 16.83 5.69
CA GLY A 150 8.83 18.13 5.28
C GLY A 150 7.72 18.03 4.23
N GLY A 151 7.43 19.14 3.55
CA GLY A 151 6.44 19.20 2.48
C GLY A 151 5.02 19.59 2.94
N GLN A 152 4.05 19.41 2.05
CA GLN A 152 2.65 19.76 2.26
C GLN A 152 1.78 18.52 2.11
N VAL A 153 0.78 18.39 2.98
CA VAL A 153 -0.22 17.33 2.88
C VAL A 153 -1.29 17.76 1.89
N GLY A 154 -1.48 16.97 0.84
CA GLY A 154 -2.51 17.20 -0.17
C GLY A 154 -3.92 16.85 0.31
N GLU A 155 -4.88 16.94 -0.61
CA GLU A 155 -6.26 16.56 -0.35
C GLU A 155 -6.40 15.05 -0.12
N ILE A 156 -7.34 14.67 0.75
CA ILE A 156 -7.72 13.29 0.98
C ILE A 156 -8.97 13.00 0.18
N ILE A 157 -8.89 12.00 -0.69
CA ILE A 157 -10.00 11.56 -1.54
C ILE A 157 -10.49 10.22 -0.98
N LEU A 158 -11.75 10.19 -0.56
CA LEU A 158 -12.42 8.94 -0.19
C LEU A 158 -13.10 8.36 -1.43
N VAL A 159 -12.74 7.14 -1.78
CA VAL A 159 -13.35 6.38 -2.88
C VAL A 159 -14.25 5.31 -2.26
N GLN A 160 -15.51 5.24 -2.70
CA GLN A 160 -16.53 4.29 -2.22
C GLN A 160 -16.84 3.22 -3.27
#